data_AF-A0A4E0QUB2-F1
#
_entry.id   AF-A0A4E0QUB2-F1
#
_cell.length_a   1.000
_cell.length_b   1.000
_cell.length_c   1.000
_cell.angle_alpha   90.00
_cell.angle_beta   90.00
_cell.angle_gamma   90.00
#
_symmetry.space_group_name_H-M   'P 1'
#
loop_
_entity.id
_entity.type
_entity.pdbx_description
1 polymer ?
#
loop_
_entity_poly.entity_id
_entity_poly.type
_entity_poly.pdbx_seq_one_letter_code
_entity_poly.pdbx_strand_id
1 'polypeptide(L)'
;MAAILCDIQPGDEVILPSFTYVSTANAFVLRGAVLVFIDIRADTLDGYLSYWANSNRRVLTTVPEDRLLIVKTHEITQSMDQIAAFLEIPRESLEVAQSHSYRGLKKHGFLSKIDRDFLEEKVNTHCREIMGKYFS
;
A
#
# COMPACT_ATOMS: atom_id res chain seq x y z
N MET A 1 -14.88 -5.44 -9.70
CA MET A 1 -15.75 -6.31 -10.51
C MET A 1 -16.56 -7.27 -9.66
N ALA A 2 -15.96 -7.95 -8.67
CA ALA A 2 -16.67 -8.88 -7.78
C ALA A 2 -18.00 -8.35 -7.20
N ALA A 3 -18.00 -7.12 -6.64
CA ALA A 3 -19.22 -6.51 -6.08
C ALA A 3 -20.38 -6.37 -7.08
N ILE A 4 -20.10 -6.24 -8.39
CA ILE A 4 -21.12 -6.14 -9.44
C ILE A 4 -21.65 -7.53 -9.79
N LEU A 5 -20.74 -8.50 -9.96
CA LEU A 5 -21.12 -9.86 -10.33
C LEU A 5 -21.87 -10.60 -9.22
N CYS A 6 -21.60 -10.23 -7.97
CA CYS A 6 -22.30 -10.75 -6.79
C CYS A 6 -23.62 -10.04 -6.50
N ASP A 7 -24.02 -9.05 -7.32
CA ASP A 7 -25.24 -8.25 -7.17
C ASP A 7 -25.43 -7.70 -5.74
N ILE A 8 -24.35 -7.16 -5.17
CA ILE A 8 -24.32 -6.66 -3.79
C ILE A 8 -25.34 -5.54 -3.59
N GLN A 9 -26.19 -5.71 -2.57
CA GLN A 9 -27.21 -4.75 -2.16
C GLN A 9 -26.80 -4.00 -0.89
N PRO A 10 -27.38 -2.80 -0.64
CA PRO A 10 -27.20 -2.10 0.62
C PRO A 10 -27.62 -2.96 1.82
N GLY A 11 -26.75 -3.04 2.83
CA GLY A 11 -26.97 -3.85 4.02
C GLY A 11 -26.39 -5.27 3.97
N ASP A 12 -25.95 -5.74 2.79
CA ASP A 12 -25.30 -7.05 2.69
C ASP A 12 -23.99 -7.08 3.48
N GLU A 13 -23.76 -8.16 4.22
CA GLU A 13 -22.51 -8.37 4.94
C GLU A 13 -21.46 -8.99 4.02
N VAL A 14 -20.31 -8.34 3.93
CA VAL A 14 -19.15 -8.83 3.16
C VAL A 14 -18.01 -9.07 4.12
N ILE A 15 -17.58 -10.34 4.21
CA ILE A 15 -16.39 -10.71 4.96
C ILE A 15 -15.16 -10.49 4.08
N LEU A 16 -14.21 -9.70 4.57
CA LEU A 16 -12.94 -9.48 3.89
C LEU A 16 -11.75 -9.54 4.85
N PRO A 17 -10.56 -9.92 4.37
CA PRO A 17 -9.36 -9.82 5.17
C PRO A 17 -9.10 -8.34 5.56
N SER A 18 -8.70 -8.14 6.81
CA SER A 18 -8.24 -6.86 7.38
C SER A 18 -7.03 -6.29 6.64
N PHE A 19 -6.32 -7.15 5.88
CA PHE A 19 -5.12 -6.82 5.13
C PHE A 19 -5.32 -7.11 3.63
N THR A 20 -5.89 -6.13 2.92
CA THR A 20 -6.13 -6.17 1.46
C THR A 20 -5.91 -4.78 0.86
N TYR A 21 -5.89 -4.68 -0.47
CA TYR A 21 -5.81 -3.38 -1.15
C TYR A 21 -7.09 -2.58 -0.91
N VAL A 22 -6.97 -1.27 -0.69
CA VAL A 22 -8.12 -0.40 -0.33
C VAL A 22 -9.24 -0.43 -1.38
N SER A 23 -8.88 -0.62 -2.66
CA SER A 23 -9.87 -0.75 -3.75
C SER A 23 -10.80 -1.95 -3.57
N THR A 24 -10.35 -3.01 -2.89
CA THR A 24 -11.18 -4.17 -2.55
C THR A 24 -12.33 -3.74 -1.64
N ALA A 25 -12.02 -3.09 -0.52
CA ALA A 25 -13.03 -2.61 0.43
C ALA A 25 -13.95 -1.55 -0.20
N ASN A 26 -13.37 -0.60 -0.94
CA ASN A 26 -14.13 0.47 -1.59
C ASN A 26 -15.18 -0.08 -2.56
N ALA A 27 -14.88 -1.16 -3.29
CA ALA A 27 -15.81 -1.74 -4.24
C ALA A 27 -17.15 -2.19 -3.61
N PHE A 28 -17.12 -2.62 -2.34
CA PHE A 28 -18.31 -3.07 -1.60
C PHE A 28 -18.94 -1.94 -0.78
N VAL A 29 -18.14 -1.07 -0.17
CA VAL A 29 -18.65 0.12 0.56
C VAL A 29 -19.44 1.03 -0.36
N LEU A 30 -18.97 1.25 -1.59
CA LEU A 30 -19.68 2.07 -2.58
C LEU A 30 -21.03 1.47 -3.01
N ARG A 31 -21.29 0.19 -2.70
CA ARG A 31 -22.58 -0.49 -2.92
C ARG A 31 -23.48 -0.50 -1.68
N GLY A 32 -23.04 0.08 -0.57
CA GLY A 32 -23.78 0.10 0.69
C GLY A 32 -23.64 -1.17 1.54
N ALA A 33 -22.69 -2.04 1.23
CA ALA A 33 -22.42 -3.24 2.01
C ALA A 33 -21.84 -2.92 3.40
N VAL A 34 -22.14 -3.76 4.37
CA VAL A 34 -21.53 -3.76 5.70
C VAL A 34 -20.27 -4.63 5.66
N LEU A 35 -19.11 -4.02 5.93
CA LEU A 35 -17.84 -4.71 5.92
C LEU A 35 -17.55 -5.40 7.26
N VAL A 36 -17.35 -6.72 7.22
CA VAL A 36 -16.89 -7.52 8.37
C VAL A 36 -15.44 -7.93 8.12
N PHE A 37 -14.52 -7.40 8.92
CA PHE A 37 -13.10 -7.68 8.75
C PHE A 37 -12.67 -8.91 9.54
N ILE A 38 -12.00 -9.85 8.88
CA ILE A 38 -11.32 -10.98 9.53
C ILE A 38 -9.81 -10.77 9.52
N ASP A 39 -9.14 -11.17 10.60
CA ASP A 39 -7.70 -11.04 10.70
C ASP A 39 -6.97 -12.06 9.81
N ILE A 40 -5.74 -11.71 9.41
CA ILE A 40 -4.86 -12.62 8.68
C ILE A 40 -3.96 -13.36 9.69
N ARG A 41 -3.71 -14.65 9.45
CA ARG A 41 -2.82 -15.41 10.34
C ARG A 41 -1.36 -14.95 10.14
N ALA A 42 -0.60 -14.80 11.22
CA ALA A 42 0.79 -14.36 11.16
C ALA A 42 1.73 -15.29 10.37
N ASP A 43 1.42 -16.60 10.28
CA ASP A 43 2.18 -17.54 9.44
C ASP A 43 1.96 -17.35 7.93
N THR A 44 0.99 -16.52 7.54
CA THR A 44 0.81 -16.10 6.13
C THR A 44 1.66 -14.88 5.75
N LEU A 45 2.41 -14.30 6.70
CA LEU A 45 3.29 -13.17 6.45
C LEU A 45 4.34 -13.49 5.38
N ASP A 46 4.84 -14.73 5.34
CA ASP A 46 5.76 -15.20 4.29
C ASP A 46 5.15 -15.04 2.89
N GLY A 47 3.90 -15.50 2.71
CA GLY A 47 3.20 -15.39 1.43
C GLY A 47 2.99 -13.94 1.02
N TYR A 48 2.63 -13.07 1.97
CA TYR A 48 2.47 -11.64 1.70
C TYR A 48 3.79 -10.97 1.32
N LEU A 49 4.85 -11.17 2.10
CA LEU A 49 6.15 -10.54 1.84
C LEU A 49 6.78 -11.06 0.54
N SER A 50 6.65 -12.36 0.24
CA SER A 50 7.01 -12.94 -1.05
C SER A 50 6.25 -12.27 -2.20
N TYR A 51 4.93 -12.11 -2.06
CA TYR A 51 4.10 -11.45 -3.08
C TYR A 51 4.48 -9.98 -3.28
N TRP A 52 4.69 -9.25 -2.19
CA TRP A 52 5.13 -7.86 -2.22
C TRP A 52 6.48 -7.73 -2.92
N ALA A 53 7.45 -8.57 -2.56
CA ALA A 53 8.79 -8.56 -3.14
C ALA A 53 8.76 -8.89 -4.63
N ASN A 54 7.98 -9.91 -5.03
CA ASN A 54 7.81 -10.26 -6.44
C ASN A 54 7.15 -9.13 -7.25
N SER A 55 6.11 -8.51 -6.70
CA SER A 55 5.40 -7.40 -7.36
C SER A 55 6.30 -6.19 -7.58
N ASN A 56 7.05 -5.78 -6.54
CA ASN A 56 7.99 -4.67 -6.63
C ASN A 56 9.16 -5.01 -7.55
N ARG A 57 9.76 -6.20 -7.45
CA ARG A 57 10.85 -6.63 -8.33
C ARG A 57 10.42 -6.56 -9.80
N ARG A 58 9.21 -7.04 -10.12
CA ARG A 58 8.68 -6.97 -11.48
C ARG A 58 8.60 -5.52 -11.99
N VAL A 59 8.08 -4.59 -11.20
CA VAL A 59 8.05 -3.17 -11.59
C VAL A 59 9.47 -2.64 -11.80
N LEU A 60 10.36 -2.88 -10.83
CA LEU A 60 11.74 -2.38 -10.85
C LEU A 60 12.60 -2.96 -11.99
N THR A 61 12.27 -4.14 -12.51
CA THR A 61 13.03 -4.77 -13.62
C THR A 61 12.41 -4.56 -14.99
N THR A 62 11.12 -4.20 -15.07
CA THR A 62 10.41 -4.08 -16.35
C THR A 62 10.13 -2.65 -16.76
N VAL A 63 10.00 -1.72 -15.81
CA VAL A 63 9.77 -0.31 -16.11
C VAL A 63 11.11 0.36 -16.43
N PRO A 64 11.25 1.01 -17.59
CA PRO A 64 12.45 1.79 -17.92
C PRO A 64 12.76 2.86 -16.87
N GLU A 65 14.06 3.14 -16.65
CA GLU A 65 14.49 4.08 -15.60
C GLU A 65 13.94 5.50 -15.80
N ASP A 66 13.82 5.95 -17.04
CA ASP A 66 13.22 7.25 -17.41
C ASP A 66 11.70 7.33 -17.13
N ARG A 67 11.07 6.18 -16.87
CA ARG A 67 9.63 6.06 -16.57
C ARG A 67 9.36 5.55 -15.16
N LEU A 68 10.38 5.51 -14.29
CA LEU A 68 10.28 5.03 -12.93
C LEU A 68 10.66 6.13 -11.95
N LEU A 69 9.71 6.54 -11.10
CA LEU A 69 9.95 7.45 -9.99
C LEU A 69 9.67 6.75 -8.66
N ILE A 70 10.67 6.71 -7.78
CA ILE A 70 10.54 6.19 -6.41
C ILE A 70 10.61 7.38 -5.45
N VAL A 71 9.57 7.55 -4.64
CA VAL A 71 9.48 8.62 -3.64
C VAL A 71 9.13 8.00 -2.29
N LYS A 72 9.96 8.24 -1.27
CA LYS A 72 9.63 7.79 0.09
C LYS A 72 8.55 8.71 0.66
N THR A 73 7.57 8.14 1.37
CA THR A 73 6.42 8.92 1.86
C THR A 73 6.80 10.13 2.72
N HIS A 74 7.90 10.04 3.49
CA HIS A 74 8.39 11.14 4.32
C HIS A 74 9.16 12.23 3.53
N GLU A 75 9.57 11.91 2.31
CA GLU A 75 10.29 12.81 1.39
C GLU A 75 9.35 13.46 0.37
N ILE A 76 8.09 13.03 0.27
CA ILE A 76 7.10 13.53 -0.71
C ILE A 76 7.14 15.05 -0.86
N THR A 77 7.07 15.79 0.24
CA THR A 77 7.07 17.27 0.22
C THR A 77 8.37 17.83 -0.37
N GLN A 78 9.50 17.18 -0.13
CA GLN A 78 10.82 17.59 -0.65
C GLN A 78 11.00 17.18 -2.12
N SER A 79 10.37 16.07 -2.54
CA SER A 79 10.43 15.55 -3.91
C SER A 79 9.44 16.22 -4.86
N MET A 80 8.72 17.27 -4.46
CA MET A 80 7.69 17.91 -5.29
C MET A 80 8.21 18.41 -6.64
N ASP A 81 9.40 19.00 -6.67
CA ASP A 81 10.01 19.50 -7.93
C ASP A 81 10.36 18.34 -8.86
N GLN A 82 10.89 17.25 -8.30
CA GLN A 82 11.19 16.02 -9.04
C GLN A 82 9.91 15.36 -9.57
N ILE A 83 8.84 15.34 -8.77
CA ILE A 83 7.53 14.81 -9.18
C ILE A 83 6.95 15.65 -10.31
N ALA A 84 6.98 16.97 -10.21
CA ALA A 84 6.49 17.87 -11.27
C ALA A 84 7.27 17.65 -12.58
N ALA A 85 8.59 17.57 -12.51
CA ALA A 85 9.44 17.30 -13.66
C ALA A 85 9.15 15.93 -14.29
N PHE A 86 9.00 14.89 -13.47
CA PHE A 86 8.69 13.53 -13.95
C PHE A 86 7.31 13.43 -14.61
N LEU A 87 6.33 14.22 -14.14
CA LEU A 87 4.98 14.27 -14.71
C LEU A 87 4.86 15.25 -15.89
N GLU A 88 5.91 16.00 -16.20
CA GLU A 88 5.91 17.06 -17.21
C GLU A 88 4.84 18.14 -16.96
N ILE A 89 4.63 18.52 -15.69
CA ILE A 89 3.65 19.53 -15.27
C ILE A 89 4.32 20.74 -14.60
N PRO A 90 3.70 21.94 -14.65
CA PRO A 90 4.18 23.10 -13.91
C PRO A 90 4.20 22.83 -12.41
N ARG A 91 5.27 23.24 -11.72
CA ARG A 91 5.44 23.01 -10.27
C ARG A 91 4.30 23.62 -9.44
N GLU A 92 3.74 24.72 -9.92
CA GLU A 92 2.68 25.50 -9.29
C GLU A 92 1.35 24.73 -9.25
N SER A 93 1.21 23.70 -10.11
CA SER A 93 0.03 22.83 -10.11
C SER A 93 -0.01 21.85 -8.94
N LEU A 94 1.11 21.67 -8.21
CA LEU A 94 1.20 20.80 -7.05
C LEU A 94 0.94 21.57 -5.75
N GLU A 95 -0.21 21.29 -5.11
CA GLU A 95 -0.59 21.87 -3.83
C GLU A 95 0.16 21.24 -2.64
N VAL A 96 1.25 21.88 -2.23
CA VAL A 96 2.08 21.45 -1.10
C VAL A 96 1.29 21.37 0.21
N ALA A 97 0.34 22.29 0.41
CA ALA A 97 -0.47 22.37 1.62
C ALA A 97 -1.33 21.11 1.86
N GLN A 98 -1.62 20.33 0.80
CA GLN A 98 -2.45 19.13 0.90
C GLN A 98 -1.68 17.81 1.04
N SER A 99 -0.34 17.84 1.08
CA SER A 99 0.49 16.61 1.12
C SER A 99 0.25 15.72 2.34
N HIS A 100 -0.40 16.24 3.38
CA HIS A 100 -0.77 15.50 4.59
C HIS A 100 -2.27 15.53 4.94
N SER A 101 -3.14 15.96 4.01
CA SER A 101 -4.59 16.12 4.26
C SER A 101 -5.28 14.82 4.71
N TYR A 102 -4.73 13.66 4.36
CA TYR A 102 -5.31 12.35 4.65
C TYR A 102 -4.53 11.55 5.70
N ARG A 103 -3.83 12.23 6.62
CA ARG A 103 -3.10 11.54 7.69
C ARG A 103 -4.07 10.76 8.57
N GLY A 104 -3.81 9.47 8.77
CA GLY A 104 -4.62 8.63 9.64
C GLY A 104 -4.73 9.22 11.04
N LEU A 105 -5.97 9.46 11.50
CA LEU A 105 -6.28 10.11 12.77
C LEU A 105 -5.86 9.29 14.00
N LYS A 106 -5.72 7.96 13.83
CA LYS A 106 -5.40 7.03 14.92
C LYS A 106 -4.36 6.02 14.48
N LYS A 107 -3.29 5.89 15.27
CA LYS A 107 -2.33 4.78 15.14
C LYS A 107 -2.80 3.64 16.04
N HIS A 108 -3.07 2.48 15.45
CA HIS A 108 -3.58 1.33 16.20
C HIS A 108 -2.49 0.48 16.88
N GLY A 109 -1.20 0.77 16.62
CA GLY A 109 -0.08 0.12 17.29
C GLY A 109 0.02 -1.39 17.07
N PHE A 110 -0.58 -1.93 16.00
CA PHE A 110 -0.55 -3.36 15.74
C PHE A 110 0.87 -3.89 15.51
N LEU A 111 1.71 -3.15 14.79
CA LEU A 111 3.10 -3.55 14.55
C LEU A 111 3.92 -3.69 15.82
N SER A 112 3.66 -2.86 16.85
CA SER A 112 4.33 -2.98 18.15
C SER A 112 3.88 -4.19 18.97
N LYS A 113 2.84 -4.91 18.54
CA LYS A 113 2.37 -6.15 19.17
C LYS A 113 2.97 -7.40 18.52
N ILE A 114 3.66 -7.24 17.39
CA ILE A 114 4.33 -8.34 16.69
C ILE A 114 5.75 -8.44 17.24
N ASP A 115 6.22 -9.66 17.47
CA ASP A 115 7.61 -9.90 17.84
C ASP A 115 8.55 -9.31 16.78
N ARG A 116 9.47 -8.46 17.24
CA ARG A 116 10.28 -7.64 16.33
C ARG A 116 11.32 -8.49 15.61
N ASP A 117 11.91 -9.46 16.29
CA ASP A 117 12.93 -10.34 15.72
C ASP A 117 12.30 -11.23 14.64
N PHE A 118 11.12 -11.78 14.91
CA PHE A 118 10.32 -12.51 13.92
C PHE A 118 9.98 -11.64 12.71
N LEU A 119 9.50 -10.40 12.92
CA LEU A 119 9.16 -9.51 11.81
C LEU A 119 10.41 -9.16 10.97
N GLU A 120 11.51 -8.83 11.62
CA GLU A 120 12.77 -8.50 10.96
C GLU A 120 13.34 -9.71 10.20
N GLU A 121 13.28 -10.93 10.75
CA GLU A 121 13.65 -12.17 10.06
C GLU A 121 12.83 -12.37 8.79
N LYS A 122 11.51 -12.21 8.87
CA LYS A 122 10.60 -12.38 7.74
C LYS A 122 10.82 -11.34 6.65
N VAL A 123 10.96 -10.07 7.03
CA VAL A 123 11.29 -8.98 6.09
C VAL A 123 12.64 -9.22 5.43
N ASN A 124 13.64 -9.66 6.18
CA ASN A 124 14.96 -9.96 5.65
C ASN A 124 14.94 -11.15 4.67
N THR A 125 14.15 -12.18 4.97
CA THR A 125 14.03 -13.37 4.11
C THR A 125 13.50 -13.03 2.72
N HIS A 126 12.49 -12.15 2.63
CA HIS A 126 11.78 -11.89 1.37
C HIS A 126 12.17 -10.57 0.69
N CYS A 127 12.49 -9.54 1.47
CA CYS A 127 12.52 -8.15 0.99
C CYS A 127 13.91 -7.50 1.04
N ARG A 128 14.93 -8.15 1.64
CA ARG A 128 16.25 -7.55 1.91
C ARG A 128 16.89 -6.89 0.67
N GLU A 129 16.84 -7.57 -0.47
CA GLU A 129 17.43 -7.08 -1.73
C GLU A 129 16.85 -5.72 -2.14
N ILE A 130 15.52 -5.62 -2.19
CA ILE A 130 14.81 -4.39 -2.59
C ILE A 130 14.99 -3.31 -1.53
N MET A 131 14.85 -3.69 -0.25
CA MET A 131 14.98 -2.76 0.89
C MET A 131 16.38 -2.15 0.95
N GLY A 132 17.44 -2.94 0.81
CA GLY A 132 18.82 -2.44 0.87
C GLY A 132 19.17 -1.50 -0.29
N LYS A 133 18.56 -1.71 -1.46
CA LYS A 133 18.84 -0.90 -2.65
C LYS A 133 18.08 0.44 -2.68
N TYR A 134 16.84 0.47 -2.19
CA TYR A 134 15.95 1.63 -2.38
C TYR A 134 15.44 2.28 -1.08
N PHE A 135 15.60 1.61 0.06
CA PHE A 135 15.00 2.03 1.34
C PHE A 135 16.01 2.11 2.49
N SER A 136 17.31 2.15 2.19
CA SER A 136 18.37 2.49 3.14
C SER A 136 18.36 3.96 3.57
#